data_AF-A0A220QHH3-F1
#
_entry.id   AF-A0A220QHH3-F1
#
_cell.length_a   1.000
_cell.length_b   1.000
_cell.length_c   1.000
_cell.angle_alpha   90.00
_cell.angle_beta   90.00
_cell.angle_gamma   90.00
#
_symmetry.space_group_name_H-M   'P 1'
#
loop_
_entity.id
_entity.type
_entity.pdbx_description
1 polymer ?
#
loop_
_entity_poly.entity_id
_entity_poly.type
_entity_poly.pdbx_seq_one_letter_code
_entity_poly.pdbx_strand_id
1 'polypeptide(L)'
;MIIFWDTVKENVEVIGTLATSLAFFATAWAAYEARHSAKAAMKATQLTADSLLEMKKASFKEWYGILLEQHNKLLEDVNKTLLADRELNVKLGTNIIRGIYYHATKKPAYIKYINHIILILTYLDKDFYLPSSADNEKRSYIEQLRNSISPKVSLLISIFGLNIDNNKTYDAKKLYNLLNKYNFFENELFFEDAISKVHYLDSYIAEIFNKEYRRDVEFHVDEMVRGRDPSSIKVSRPHSRITFSVLWSYNNPCQQHLLQIFNDLPLHMRNSIKLNMEKSAEKVAEFDSWLPNIIGWELNISGFKNRVIKDEKELKRLIKIYIKHPFNSRQTGILLTNGVTNRFAEDIESNLDKYFLYKAYLNLNTNPLKEELIDGIVTKVEEMVDIYKSELNAFSFK
;
A
#
# COMPACT_ATOMS: atom_id res chain seq x y z
N MET A 1 -101.69 -31.18 5.46
CA MET A 1 -100.21 -31.13 5.34
C MET A 1 -99.76 -32.09 4.23
N ILE A 2 -100.17 -31.83 2.98
CA ILE A 2 -99.83 -32.67 1.80
C ILE A 2 -99.47 -31.76 0.60
N ILE A 3 -100.16 -30.61 0.46
CA ILE A 3 -99.93 -29.61 -0.60
C ILE A 3 -98.51 -29.02 -0.60
N PHE A 4 -97.88 -28.84 0.56
CA PHE A 4 -96.50 -28.32 0.64
C PHE A 4 -95.47 -29.31 0.08
N TRP A 5 -95.71 -30.62 0.26
CA TRP A 5 -94.79 -31.67 -0.20
C TRP A 5 -94.93 -31.96 -1.69
N ASP A 6 -96.13 -31.84 -2.27
CA ASP A 6 -96.34 -32.02 -3.71
C ASP A 6 -95.78 -30.84 -4.53
N THR A 7 -95.90 -29.61 -4.02
CA THR A 7 -95.29 -28.42 -4.65
C THR A 7 -93.77 -28.43 -4.56
N VAL A 8 -93.21 -28.99 -3.47
CA VAL A 8 -91.77 -29.22 -3.32
C VAL A 8 -91.29 -30.33 -4.26
N LYS A 9 -92.08 -31.39 -4.48
CA LYS A 9 -91.77 -32.50 -5.42
C LYS A 9 -91.78 -32.07 -6.89
N GLU A 10 -92.68 -31.19 -7.31
CA GLU A 10 -92.71 -30.68 -8.70
C GLU A 10 -91.59 -29.67 -8.99
N ASN A 11 -91.05 -29.00 -7.97
CA ASN A 11 -90.05 -27.95 -8.13
C ASN A 11 -88.68 -28.29 -7.51
N VAL A 12 -88.41 -29.56 -7.22
CA VAL A 12 -87.13 -30.04 -6.61
C VAL A 12 -85.93 -29.55 -7.41
N GLU A 13 -86.04 -29.53 -8.73
CA GLU A 13 -84.96 -29.13 -9.63
C GLU A 13 -84.67 -27.62 -9.57
N VAL A 14 -85.73 -26.80 -9.44
CA VAL A 14 -85.65 -25.34 -9.27
C VAL A 14 -85.14 -24.97 -7.88
N ILE A 15 -85.60 -25.66 -6.83
CA ILE A 15 -85.14 -25.47 -5.46
C ILE A 15 -83.68 -25.93 -5.31
N GLY A 16 -83.29 -27.03 -5.96
CA GLY A 16 -81.92 -27.53 -5.99
C GLY A 16 -80.96 -26.57 -6.71
N THR A 17 -81.38 -25.97 -7.82
CA THR A 17 -80.57 -24.96 -8.54
C THR A 17 -80.46 -23.63 -7.78
N LEU A 18 -81.50 -23.20 -7.08
CA LEU A 18 -81.47 -22.03 -6.17
C LEU A 18 -80.57 -22.27 -4.94
N ALA A 19 -80.66 -23.44 -4.32
CA ALA A 19 -79.79 -23.81 -3.20
C ALA A 19 -78.32 -23.88 -3.63
N THR A 20 -78.06 -24.45 -4.82
CA THR A 20 -76.70 -24.54 -5.38
C THR A 20 -76.13 -23.16 -5.71
N SER A 21 -76.91 -22.27 -6.32
CA SER A 21 -76.47 -20.90 -6.63
C SER A 21 -76.25 -20.05 -5.37
N LEU A 22 -77.10 -20.19 -4.34
CA LEU A 22 -76.87 -19.55 -3.03
C LEU A 22 -75.61 -20.10 -2.33
N ALA A 23 -75.34 -21.40 -2.43
CA ALA A 23 -74.12 -22.00 -1.93
C ALA A 23 -72.87 -21.46 -2.67
N PHE A 24 -72.94 -21.26 -3.99
CA PHE A 24 -71.87 -20.62 -4.77
C PHE A 24 -71.67 -19.16 -4.38
N PHE A 25 -72.74 -18.38 -4.16
CA PHE A 25 -72.62 -17.01 -3.68
C PHE A 25 -72.06 -16.93 -2.25
N ALA A 26 -72.47 -17.83 -1.36
CA ALA A 26 -71.90 -17.93 -0.02
C ALA A 26 -70.41 -18.30 -0.05
N THR A 27 -70.03 -19.23 -0.94
CA THR A 27 -68.63 -19.63 -1.14
C THR A 27 -67.80 -18.51 -1.76
N ALA A 28 -68.35 -17.77 -2.73
CA ALA A 28 -67.71 -16.62 -3.35
C ALA A 28 -67.57 -15.44 -2.37
N TRP A 29 -68.57 -15.21 -1.52
CA TRP A 29 -68.52 -14.22 -0.45
C TRP A 29 -67.47 -14.59 0.60
N ALA A 30 -67.45 -15.84 1.06
CA ALA A 30 -66.44 -16.34 1.98
C ALA A 30 -65.03 -16.22 1.38
N ALA A 31 -64.85 -16.52 0.09
CA ALA A 31 -63.57 -16.35 -0.61
C ALA A 31 -63.17 -14.87 -0.75
N TYR A 32 -64.13 -13.97 -0.99
CA TYR A 32 -63.92 -12.53 -1.08
C TYR A 32 -63.53 -11.92 0.28
N GLU A 33 -64.24 -12.29 1.37
CA GLU A 33 -63.87 -11.89 2.73
C GLU A 33 -62.52 -12.48 3.16
N ALA A 34 -62.24 -13.75 2.84
CA ALA A 34 -60.94 -14.36 3.09
C ALA A 34 -59.80 -13.61 2.37
N ARG A 35 -60.01 -13.18 1.12
CA ARG A 35 -59.04 -12.37 0.36
C ARG A 35 -58.83 -10.99 0.97
N HIS A 36 -59.90 -10.31 1.41
CA HIS A 36 -59.79 -9.01 2.09
C HIS A 36 -59.10 -9.13 3.44
N SER A 37 -59.44 -10.16 4.21
CA SER A 37 -58.79 -10.49 5.48
C SER A 37 -57.30 -10.79 5.29
N ALA A 38 -56.94 -11.59 4.29
CA ALA A 38 -55.54 -11.87 3.94
C ALA A 38 -54.78 -10.59 3.53
N LYS A 39 -55.41 -9.69 2.75
CA LYS A 39 -54.80 -8.41 2.37
C LYS A 39 -54.60 -7.47 3.56
N ALA A 40 -55.57 -7.43 4.48
CA ALA A 40 -55.47 -6.67 5.72
C ALA A 40 -54.38 -7.26 6.65
N ALA A 41 -54.31 -8.58 6.77
CA ALA A 41 -53.26 -9.28 7.50
C ALA A 41 -51.87 -9.00 6.88
N MET A 42 -51.73 -9.07 5.56
CA MET A 42 -50.48 -8.70 4.86
C MET A 42 -50.07 -7.25 5.14
N LYS A 43 -51.02 -6.30 5.06
CA LYS A 43 -50.75 -4.90 5.43
C LYS A 43 -50.36 -4.75 6.89
N ALA A 44 -51.02 -5.46 7.80
CA ALA A 44 -50.67 -5.45 9.22
C ALA A 44 -49.29 -6.06 9.46
N THR A 45 -48.92 -7.14 8.76
CA THR A 45 -47.58 -7.74 8.81
C THR A 45 -46.51 -6.83 8.21
N GLN A 46 -46.82 -6.08 7.16
CA GLN A 46 -45.92 -5.08 6.59
C GLN A 46 -45.72 -3.91 7.57
N LEU A 47 -46.80 -3.35 8.12
CA LEU A 47 -46.73 -2.28 9.12
C LEU A 47 -45.97 -2.72 10.39
N THR A 48 -46.15 -3.95 10.84
CA THR A 48 -45.37 -4.49 11.98
C THR A 48 -43.91 -4.73 11.61
N ALA A 49 -43.61 -5.23 10.41
CA ALA A 49 -42.23 -5.38 9.93
C ALA A 49 -41.52 -4.01 9.80
N ASP A 50 -42.20 -3.01 9.23
CA ASP A 50 -41.69 -1.64 9.07
C ASP A 50 -41.46 -0.98 10.45
N SER A 51 -42.40 -1.14 11.38
CA SER A 51 -42.27 -0.66 12.76
C SER A 51 -41.09 -1.33 13.49
N LEU A 52 -40.91 -2.64 13.32
CA LEU A 52 -39.82 -3.39 13.93
C LEU A 52 -38.46 -2.97 13.33
N LEU A 53 -38.42 -2.68 12.03
CA LEU A 53 -37.23 -2.14 11.35
C LEU A 53 -36.88 -0.74 11.85
N GLU A 54 -37.85 0.16 11.98
CA GLU A 54 -37.61 1.51 12.52
C GLU A 54 -37.18 1.46 13.99
N MET A 55 -37.74 0.55 14.80
CA MET A 55 -37.28 0.33 16.18
C MET A 55 -35.83 -0.18 16.23
N LYS A 56 -35.46 -1.16 15.40
CA LYS A 56 -34.08 -1.65 15.29
C LYS A 56 -33.12 -0.55 14.86
N LYS A 57 -33.52 0.27 13.89
CA LYS A 57 -32.76 1.42 13.39
C LYS A 57 -32.58 2.50 14.46
N ALA A 58 -33.62 2.82 15.22
CA ALA A 58 -33.55 3.76 16.33
C ALA A 58 -32.59 3.28 17.42
N SER A 59 -32.74 2.03 17.86
CA SER A 59 -31.84 1.40 18.83
C SER A 59 -30.39 1.36 18.33
N PHE A 60 -30.20 1.03 17.05
CA PHE A 60 -28.88 1.05 16.42
C PHE A 60 -28.24 2.44 16.50
N LYS A 61 -28.98 3.48 16.10
CA LYS A 61 -28.49 4.87 16.13
C LYS A 61 -28.16 5.35 17.54
N GLU A 62 -28.97 4.96 18.54
CA GLU A 62 -28.73 5.30 19.94
C GLU A 62 -27.40 4.70 20.43
N TRP A 63 -27.22 3.39 20.26
CA TRP A 63 -25.98 2.70 20.63
C TRP A 63 -24.77 3.21 19.85
N TYR A 64 -24.92 3.44 18.55
CA TYR A 64 -23.88 4.04 17.74
C TYR A 64 -23.51 5.45 18.24
N GLY A 65 -24.49 6.25 18.64
CA GLY A 65 -24.29 7.55 19.27
C GLY A 65 -23.47 7.45 20.56
N ILE A 66 -23.81 6.51 21.46
CA ILE A 66 -23.05 6.25 22.69
C ILE A 66 -21.59 5.88 22.37
N LEU A 67 -21.39 5.01 21.36
CA LEU A 67 -20.06 4.62 20.92
C LEU A 67 -19.28 5.81 20.35
N LEU A 68 -19.91 6.71 19.61
CA LEU A 68 -19.28 7.94 19.10
C LEU A 68 -18.94 8.94 20.21
N GLU A 69 -19.77 9.07 21.24
CA GLU A 69 -19.45 9.90 22.41
C GLU A 69 -18.21 9.38 23.15
N GLN A 70 -18.13 8.06 23.35
CA GLN A 70 -16.95 7.44 23.94
C GLN A 70 -15.73 7.57 23.05
N HIS A 71 -15.90 7.48 21.72
CA HIS A 71 -14.85 7.72 20.74
C HIS A 71 -14.27 9.13 20.89
N ASN A 72 -15.12 10.17 20.95
CA ASN A 72 -14.66 11.55 21.08
C ASN A 72 -13.82 11.77 22.35
N LYS A 73 -14.25 11.18 23.48
CA LYS A 73 -13.49 11.24 24.75
C LYS A 73 -12.12 10.57 24.62
N LEU A 74 -12.07 9.36 24.03
CA LEU A 74 -10.81 8.64 23.84
C LEU A 74 -9.90 9.31 22.81
N LEU A 75 -10.48 9.92 21.76
CA LEU A 75 -9.74 10.66 20.75
C LEU A 75 -9.05 11.89 21.35
N GLU A 76 -9.70 12.58 22.31
CA GLU A 76 -9.07 13.68 23.05
C GLU A 76 -7.83 13.20 23.82
N ASP A 77 -7.93 12.06 24.52
CA ASP A 77 -6.80 11.45 25.23
C ASP A 77 -5.67 11.03 24.28
N VAL A 78 -6.01 10.46 23.12
CA VAL A 78 -5.03 10.09 22.08
C VAL A 78 -4.33 11.34 21.54
N ASN A 79 -5.06 12.40 21.22
CA ASN A 79 -4.48 13.65 20.73
C ASN A 79 -3.55 14.28 21.77
N LYS A 80 -3.95 14.33 23.05
CA LYS A 80 -3.07 14.79 24.15
C LYS A 80 -1.80 13.94 24.25
N THR A 81 -1.94 12.61 24.13
CA THR A 81 -0.81 11.69 24.15
C THR A 81 0.12 11.92 22.97
N LEU A 82 -0.41 12.06 21.75
CA LEU A 82 0.36 12.32 20.52
C LEU A 82 1.14 13.64 20.61
N LEU A 83 0.53 14.71 21.15
CA LEU A 83 1.20 16.00 21.32
C LEU A 83 2.38 15.92 22.30
N ALA A 84 2.26 15.08 23.35
CA ALA A 84 3.32 14.89 24.33
C ALA A 84 4.40 13.89 23.87
N ASP A 85 4.13 13.05 22.87
CA ASP A 85 4.98 11.91 22.49
C ASP A 85 6.09 12.28 21.50
N ARG A 86 7.13 12.96 22.00
CA ARG A 86 8.31 13.34 21.20
C ARG A 86 9.02 12.13 20.60
N GLU A 87 9.06 11.01 21.31
CA GLU A 87 9.74 9.80 20.85
C GLU A 87 9.03 9.16 19.65
N LEU A 88 7.68 9.17 19.64
CA LEU A 88 6.92 8.74 18.48
C LEU A 88 7.26 9.57 17.23
N ASN A 89 7.37 10.89 17.36
CA ASN A 89 7.73 11.77 16.24
C ASN A 89 9.14 11.47 15.70
N VAL A 90 10.12 11.23 16.58
CA VAL A 90 11.46 10.81 16.17
C VAL A 90 11.40 9.48 15.41
N LYS A 91 10.65 8.50 15.92
CA LYS A 91 10.49 7.19 15.27
C LYS A 91 9.77 7.27 13.93
N LEU A 92 8.73 8.11 13.81
CA LEU A 92 8.06 8.40 12.53
C LEU A 92 9.05 9.00 11.54
N GLY A 93 9.92 9.91 11.97
CA GLY A 93 11.00 10.47 11.15
C GLY A 93 12.02 9.43 10.64
N THR A 94 12.26 8.34 11.40
CA THR A 94 13.10 7.23 10.89
C THR A 94 12.44 6.40 9.80
N ASN A 95 11.11 6.49 9.64
CA ASN A 95 10.32 5.72 8.68
C ASN A 95 10.49 4.19 8.84
N ILE A 96 10.75 3.67 10.06
CA ILE A 96 10.94 2.23 10.32
C ILE A 96 9.73 1.66 11.08
N ILE A 97 8.97 0.76 10.43
CA ILE A 97 7.67 0.32 10.94
C ILE A 97 7.72 -0.36 12.30
N ARG A 98 8.65 -1.30 12.52
CA ARG A 98 8.79 -2.02 13.80
C ARG A 98 9.11 -1.06 14.94
N GLY A 99 9.99 -0.09 14.70
CA GLY A 99 10.39 0.89 15.70
C GLY A 99 9.22 1.75 16.19
N ILE A 100 8.34 2.13 15.26
CA ILE A 100 7.11 2.90 15.52
C ILE A 100 6.07 2.02 16.23
N TYR A 101 5.81 0.82 15.71
CA TYR A 101 4.83 -0.11 16.26
C TYR A 101 5.11 -0.49 17.72
N TYR A 102 6.34 -0.89 18.04
CA TYR A 102 6.71 -1.27 19.41
C TYR A 102 6.69 -0.10 20.39
N HIS A 103 6.78 1.14 19.89
CA HIS A 103 6.60 2.33 20.72
C HIS A 103 5.13 2.61 20.98
N ALA A 104 4.33 2.62 19.91
CA ALA A 104 2.91 2.92 19.99
C ALA A 104 2.15 1.91 20.86
N THR A 105 2.48 0.62 20.75
CA THR A 105 1.88 -0.45 21.56
C THR A 105 2.23 -0.39 23.05
N LYS A 106 3.21 0.42 23.48
CA LYS A 106 3.48 0.65 24.91
C LYS A 106 2.58 1.71 25.54
N LYS A 107 1.79 2.43 24.74
CA LYS A 107 0.95 3.53 25.22
C LYS A 107 -0.48 3.02 25.46
N PRO A 108 -0.96 2.97 26.71
CA PRO A 108 -2.30 2.45 27.01
C PRO A 108 -3.42 3.24 26.34
N ALA A 109 -3.26 4.56 26.19
CA ALA A 109 -4.23 5.42 25.52
C ALA A 109 -4.48 4.96 24.07
N TYR A 110 -3.43 4.62 23.33
CA TYR A 110 -3.54 4.13 21.96
C TYR A 110 -4.23 2.76 21.93
N ILE A 111 -3.82 1.80 22.76
CA ILE A 111 -4.45 0.47 22.81
C ILE A 111 -5.96 0.58 23.14
N LYS A 112 -6.31 1.40 24.13
CA LYS A 112 -7.71 1.60 24.54
C LYS A 112 -8.55 2.17 23.39
N TYR A 113 -8.01 3.15 22.67
CA TYR A 113 -8.67 3.72 21.51
C TYR A 113 -8.80 2.73 20.35
N ILE A 114 -7.75 1.95 20.05
CA ILE A 114 -7.78 0.93 19.00
C ILE A 114 -8.83 -0.15 19.28
N ASN A 115 -8.93 -0.64 20.52
CA ASN A 115 -9.98 -1.57 20.92
C ASN A 115 -11.39 -0.95 20.76
N HIS A 116 -11.53 0.35 21.02
CA HIS A 116 -12.78 1.07 20.79
C HIS A 116 -13.13 1.21 19.30
N ILE A 117 -12.15 1.46 18.43
CA ILE A 117 -12.34 1.45 16.98
C ILE A 117 -12.80 0.05 16.52
N ILE A 118 -12.16 -1.02 17.00
CA ILE A 118 -12.60 -2.40 16.70
C ILE A 118 -14.05 -2.61 17.15
N LEU A 119 -14.43 -2.11 18.34
CA LEU A 119 -15.79 -2.22 18.87
C LEU A 119 -16.81 -1.52 17.94
N ILE A 120 -16.55 -0.27 17.54
CA ILE A 120 -17.43 0.47 16.63
C ILE A 120 -17.59 -0.25 15.30
N LEU A 121 -16.47 -0.64 14.68
CA LEU A 121 -16.48 -1.31 13.40
C LEU A 121 -17.17 -2.69 13.48
N THR A 122 -17.02 -3.40 14.61
CA THR A 122 -17.75 -4.67 14.85
C THR A 122 -19.24 -4.44 14.98
N TYR A 123 -19.66 -3.40 15.68
CA TYR A 123 -21.07 -3.05 15.86
C TYR A 123 -21.73 -2.71 14.52
N LEU A 124 -21.05 -1.91 13.69
CA LEU A 124 -21.48 -1.64 12.31
C LEU A 124 -21.53 -2.91 11.45
N ASP A 125 -20.65 -3.88 11.71
CA ASP A 125 -20.58 -5.11 10.94
C ASP A 125 -21.71 -6.10 11.26
N LYS A 126 -21.99 -6.29 12.55
CA LYS A 126 -22.86 -7.36 13.04
C LYS A 126 -24.27 -6.91 13.40
N ASP A 127 -24.39 -5.71 13.96
CA ASP A 127 -25.63 -5.25 14.60
C ASP A 127 -26.40 -4.23 13.74
N PHE A 128 -25.97 -4.06 12.48
CA PHE A 128 -26.64 -3.16 11.54
C PHE A 128 -28.09 -3.58 11.29
N TYR A 129 -28.98 -2.59 11.28
CA TYR A 129 -30.43 -2.83 11.20
C TYR A 129 -30.91 -3.28 9.81
N LEU A 130 -30.08 -3.13 8.76
CA LEU A 130 -30.34 -3.61 7.41
C LEU A 130 -29.56 -4.91 7.12
N PRO A 131 -29.95 -5.66 6.06
CA PRO A 131 -29.22 -6.84 5.61
C PRO A 131 -27.73 -6.58 5.42
N SER A 132 -26.93 -7.64 5.48
CA SER A 132 -25.47 -7.56 5.33
C SER A 132 -25.00 -6.91 4.03
N SER A 133 -25.84 -6.91 2.99
CA SER A 133 -25.61 -6.30 1.67
C SER A 133 -25.81 -4.78 1.61
N ALA A 134 -26.29 -4.14 2.67
CA ALA A 134 -26.51 -2.69 2.76
C ALA A 134 -25.20 -1.92 3.03
N ASP A 135 -24.19 -2.14 2.18
CA ASP A 135 -22.85 -1.60 2.38
C ASP A 135 -22.79 -0.08 2.21
N ASN A 136 -23.65 0.49 1.36
CA ASN A 136 -23.71 1.93 1.12
C ASN A 136 -24.16 2.70 2.37
N GLU A 137 -25.18 2.21 3.07
CA GLU A 137 -25.64 2.84 4.30
C GLU A 137 -24.61 2.70 5.42
N LYS A 138 -23.94 1.55 5.53
CA LYS A 138 -22.84 1.35 6.49
C LYS A 138 -21.69 2.32 6.22
N ARG A 139 -21.36 2.58 4.94
CA ARG A 139 -20.31 3.54 4.57
C ARG A 139 -20.58 4.95 5.08
N SER A 140 -21.84 5.40 5.13
CA SER A 140 -22.17 6.73 5.67
C SER A 140 -21.78 6.88 7.15
N TYR A 141 -21.98 5.84 7.96
CA TYR A 141 -21.55 5.82 9.37
C TYR A 141 -20.03 5.70 9.49
N ILE A 142 -19.38 4.91 8.64
CA ILE A 142 -17.91 4.84 8.58
C ILE A 142 -17.32 6.20 8.23
N GLU A 143 -17.90 6.91 7.28
CA GLU A 143 -17.49 8.25 6.88
C GLU A 143 -17.65 9.25 8.03
N GLN A 144 -18.77 9.20 8.76
CA GLN A 144 -18.96 10.02 9.96
C GLN A 144 -17.86 9.79 11.00
N LEU A 145 -17.53 8.52 11.28
CA LEU A 145 -16.42 8.18 12.19
C LEU A 145 -15.09 8.71 11.65
N ARG A 146 -14.77 8.44 10.39
CA ARG A 146 -13.52 8.84 9.72
C ARG A 146 -13.31 10.34 9.76
N ASN A 147 -14.33 11.13 9.44
CA ASN A 147 -14.24 12.60 9.35
C ASN A 147 -13.92 13.27 10.69
N SER A 148 -14.11 12.57 11.81
CA SER A 148 -13.72 13.06 13.14
C SER A 148 -12.26 12.79 13.50
N ILE A 149 -11.56 11.97 12.71
CA ILE A 149 -10.22 11.45 13.01
C ILE A 149 -9.19 12.23 12.18
N SER A 150 -8.11 12.68 12.82
CA SER A 150 -7.03 13.39 12.12
C SER A 150 -6.11 12.41 11.37
N PRO A 151 -5.39 12.86 10.32
CA PRO A 151 -4.50 11.99 9.55
C PRO A 151 -3.43 11.28 10.40
N LYS A 152 -2.91 11.94 11.45
CA LYS A 152 -1.95 11.33 12.38
C LYS A 152 -2.56 10.18 13.18
N VAL A 153 -3.82 10.32 13.59
CA VAL A 153 -4.55 9.25 14.28
C VAL A 153 -4.95 8.15 13.30
N SER A 154 -5.35 8.50 12.06
CA SER A 154 -5.58 7.52 10.99
C SER A 154 -4.32 6.69 10.70
N LEU A 155 -3.15 7.32 10.65
CA LEU A 155 -1.86 6.64 10.52
C LEU A 155 -1.63 5.69 11.69
N LEU A 156 -1.90 6.12 12.93
CA LEU A 156 -1.81 5.26 14.11
C LEU A 156 -2.73 4.03 13.99
N ILE A 157 -4.00 4.21 13.62
CA ILE A 157 -4.95 3.10 13.40
C ILE A 157 -4.41 2.15 12.33
N SER A 158 -3.91 2.70 11.22
CA SER A 158 -3.37 1.90 10.11
C SER A 158 -2.20 1.03 10.56
N ILE A 159 -1.27 1.55 11.37
CA ILE A 159 -0.11 0.82 11.90
C ILE A 159 -0.55 -0.34 12.79
N PHE A 160 -1.51 -0.10 13.68
CA PHE A 160 -2.04 -1.15 14.57
C PHE A 160 -2.73 -2.26 13.78
N GLY A 161 -3.34 -1.94 12.64
CA GLY A 161 -3.95 -2.96 11.78
C GLY A 161 -2.95 -3.83 11.01
N LEU A 162 -1.66 -3.48 10.96
CA LEU A 162 -0.68 -4.27 10.18
C LEU A 162 -0.26 -5.55 10.91
N ASN A 163 0.03 -6.59 10.14
CA ASN A 163 0.58 -7.86 10.62
C ASN A 163 2.08 -7.72 10.91
N ILE A 164 2.42 -7.15 12.07
CA ILE A 164 3.82 -6.91 12.47
C ILE A 164 4.27 -7.95 13.48
N ASP A 165 3.48 -8.17 14.52
CA ASP A 165 3.78 -9.10 15.61
C ASP A 165 2.47 -9.62 16.23
N ASN A 166 2.54 -10.79 16.84
CA ASN A 166 1.39 -11.49 17.39
C ASN A 166 1.04 -10.92 18.79
N ASN A 167 0.56 -9.67 18.81
CA ASN A 167 0.24 -8.96 20.04
C ASN A 167 -1.14 -9.38 20.58
N LYS A 168 -1.20 -9.77 21.86
CA LYS A 168 -2.45 -10.20 22.53
C LYS A 168 -3.29 -9.04 23.11
N THR A 169 -2.77 -7.80 23.09
CA THR A 169 -3.44 -6.65 23.73
C THR A 169 -4.63 -6.08 22.95
N TYR A 170 -4.72 -6.39 21.66
CA TYR A 170 -5.83 -6.06 20.78
C TYR A 170 -5.85 -7.03 19.59
N ASP A 171 -6.96 -7.13 18.88
CA ASP A 171 -7.10 -8.06 17.75
C ASP A 171 -6.70 -7.37 16.43
N ALA A 172 -5.42 -7.45 16.07
CA ALA A 172 -4.87 -6.84 14.85
C ALA A 172 -5.49 -7.41 13.57
N LYS A 173 -5.72 -8.73 13.50
CA LYS A 173 -6.31 -9.38 12.33
C LYS A 173 -7.74 -8.90 12.11
N LYS A 174 -8.53 -8.82 13.18
CA LYS A 174 -9.89 -8.30 13.11
C LYS A 174 -9.92 -6.83 12.72
N LEU A 175 -9.04 -6.00 13.31
CA LEU A 175 -8.90 -4.60 12.92
C LEU A 175 -8.58 -4.46 11.43
N TYR A 176 -7.55 -5.15 10.93
CA TYR A 176 -7.16 -5.16 9.53
C TYR A 176 -8.31 -5.49 8.59
N ASN A 177 -9.05 -6.57 8.91
CA ASN A 177 -10.15 -7.04 8.09
C ASN A 177 -11.31 -6.05 8.05
N LEU A 178 -11.65 -5.43 9.19
CA LEU A 178 -12.70 -4.42 9.26
C LEU A 178 -12.29 -3.14 8.51
N LEU A 179 -11.05 -2.68 8.67
CA LEU A 179 -10.54 -1.50 7.96
C LEU A 179 -10.59 -1.69 6.43
N ASN A 180 -10.19 -2.85 5.94
CA ASN A 180 -10.25 -3.18 4.50
C ASN A 180 -11.68 -3.41 4.00
N LYS A 181 -12.52 -4.13 4.76
CA LYS A 181 -13.93 -4.39 4.39
C LYS A 181 -14.70 -3.09 4.14
N TYR A 182 -14.44 -2.07 4.96
CA TYR A 182 -15.14 -0.79 4.90
C TYR A 182 -14.38 0.30 4.13
N ASN A 183 -13.27 -0.02 3.46
CA ASN A 183 -12.43 0.98 2.78
C ASN A 183 -12.14 2.20 3.67
N PHE A 184 -11.81 1.97 4.93
CA PHE A 184 -11.77 3.00 5.96
C PHE A 184 -10.86 4.18 5.60
N PHE A 185 -9.83 3.95 4.78
CA PHE A 185 -8.82 4.94 4.38
C PHE A 185 -8.91 5.42 2.92
N GLU A 186 -10.03 5.17 2.22
CA GLU A 186 -10.16 5.48 0.76
C GLU A 186 -9.83 6.93 0.38
N ASN A 187 -10.07 7.89 1.26
CA ASN A 187 -9.81 9.32 1.05
C ASN A 187 -8.68 9.85 1.96
N GLU A 188 -7.96 8.97 2.66
CA GLU A 188 -7.00 9.36 3.69
C GLU A 188 -5.61 9.63 3.10
N LEU A 189 -5.06 10.80 3.43
CA LEU A 189 -3.67 11.14 3.15
C LEU A 189 -2.89 11.15 4.46
N PHE A 190 -2.25 10.03 4.77
CA PHE A 190 -1.62 9.78 6.07
C PHE A 190 -0.44 10.71 6.41
N PHE A 191 0.28 11.21 5.41
CA PHE A 191 1.57 11.89 5.58
C PHE A 191 1.45 13.37 5.17
N GLU A 192 2.06 14.27 5.97
CA GLU A 192 2.01 15.73 5.73
C GLU A 192 2.53 16.09 4.32
N ASP A 193 3.58 15.41 3.85
CA ASP A 193 4.11 15.61 2.50
C ASP A 193 3.08 15.25 1.41
N ALA A 194 2.30 14.19 1.61
CA ALA A 194 1.25 13.78 0.68
C ALA A 194 0.11 14.81 0.65
N ILE A 195 -0.28 15.32 1.83
CA ILE A 195 -1.29 16.38 1.96
C ILE A 195 -0.83 17.65 1.23
N SER A 196 0.43 18.06 1.40
CA SER A 196 0.99 19.24 0.73
C SER A 196 1.04 19.11 -0.80
N LYS A 197 1.06 17.87 -1.31
CA LYS A 197 1.14 17.51 -2.73
C LYS A 197 -0.14 16.82 -3.23
N VAL A 198 -1.32 17.13 -2.66
CA VAL A 198 -2.60 16.47 -2.99
C VAL A 198 -2.95 16.47 -4.49
N HIS A 199 -2.53 17.49 -5.24
CA HIS A 199 -2.75 17.57 -6.69
C HIS A 199 -1.69 16.85 -7.54
N TYR A 200 -0.63 16.33 -6.90
CA TYR A 200 0.55 15.71 -7.52
C TYR A 200 0.97 14.44 -6.75
N LEU A 201 -0.01 13.61 -6.40
CA LEU A 201 0.23 12.38 -5.62
C LEU A 201 1.11 11.38 -6.38
N ASP A 202 0.98 11.32 -7.70
CA ASP A 202 1.84 10.53 -8.59
C ASP A 202 3.32 10.91 -8.43
N SER A 203 3.60 12.22 -8.43
CA SER A 203 4.94 12.79 -8.28
C SER A 203 5.49 12.56 -6.86
N TYR A 204 4.64 12.71 -5.84
CA TYR A 204 4.99 12.39 -4.46
C TYR A 204 5.42 10.91 -4.31
N ILE A 205 4.63 9.98 -4.86
CA ILE A 205 4.93 8.55 -4.79
C ILE A 205 6.19 8.21 -5.60
N ALA A 206 6.38 8.80 -6.78
CA ALA A 206 7.60 8.63 -7.56
C ALA A 206 8.84 9.11 -6.79
N GLU A 207 8.78 10.25 -6.10
CA GLU A 207 9.89 10.79 -5.32
C GLU A 207 10.34 9.82 -4.21
N ILE A 208 9.39 9.33 -3.40
CA ILE A 208 9.70 8.39 -2.31
C ILE A 208 10.18 7.04 -2.85
N PHE A 209 9.57 6.54 -3.93
CA PHE A 209 9.95 5.28 -4.56
C PHE A 209 11.37 5.34 -5.13
N ASN A 210 11.69 6.45 -5.80
CA ASN A 210 13.00 6.68 -6.37
C ASN A 210 14.07 6.72 -5.27
N LYS A 211 13.79 7.41 -4.17
CA LYS A 211 14.72 7.58 -3.05
C LYS A 211 14.93 6.29 -2.27
N GLU A 212 13.87 5.52 -2.01
CA GLU A 212 13.90 4.41 -1.04
C GLU A 212 14.03 3.02 -1.67
N TYR A 213 13.79 2.86 -2.98
CA TYR A 213 13.82 1.54 -3.62
C TYR A 213 14.50 1.53 -4.99
N ARG A 214 14.11 2.42 -5.91
CA ARG A 214 14.59 2.37 -7.31
C ARG A 214 16.11 2.49 -7.43
N ARG A 215 16.75 3.38 -6.64
CA ARG A 215 18.20 3.58 -6.69
C ARG A 215 18.98 2.32 -6.36
N ASP A 216 18.48 1.51 -5.43
CA ASP A 216 19.10 0.23 -5.09
C ASP A 216 18.98 -0.74 -6.26
N VAL A 217 17.81 -0.79 -6.91
CA VAL A 217 17.60 -1.60 -8.12
C VAL A 217 18.49 -1.14 -9.28
N GLU A 218 18.61 0.16 -9.51
CA GLU A 218 19.51 0.74 -10.53
C GLU A 218 20.96 0.33 -10.27
N PHE A 219 21.41 0.38 -9.01
CA PHE A 219 22.73 -0.09 -8.62
C PHE A 219 22.92 -1.58 -8.96
N HIS A 220 21.95 -2.44 -8.62
CA HIS A 220 22.02 -3.86 -8.97
C HIS A 220 22.05 -4.11 -10.49
N VAL A 221 21.28 -3.35 -11.25
CA VAL A 221 21.31 -3.38 -12.72
C VAL A 221 22.67 -3.02 -13.27
N ASP A 222 23.26 -1.92 -12.79
CA ASP A 222 24.60 -1.48 -13.19
C ASP A 222 25.68 -2.53 -12.87
N GLU A 223 25.57 -3.20 -11.73
CA GLU A 223 26.48 -4.29 -11.35
C GLU A 223 26.31 -5.53 -12.24
N MET A 224 25.08 -5.89 -12.61
CA MET A 224 24.82 -6.99 -13.55
C MET A 224 25.35 -6.67 -14.95
N VAL A 225 25.23 -5.43 -15.42
CA VAL A 225 25.82 -4.98 -16.69
C VAL A 225 27.34 -5.09 -16.65
N ARG A 226 27.96 -4.84 -15.49
CA ARG A 226 29.40 -5.05 -15.25
C ARG A 226 29.80 -6.54 -15.16
N GLY A 227 28.85 -7.47 -15.27
CA GLY A 227 29.07 -8.91 -15.20
C GLY A 227 29.29 -9.43 -13.78
N ARG A 228 28.87 -8.68 -12.75
CA ARG A 228 28.95 -9.11 -11.35
C ARG A 228 27.66 -9.83 -10.94
N ASP A 229 27.80 -10.90 -10.17
CA ASP A 229 26.67 -11.72 -9.75
C ASP A 229 25.79 -10.99 -8.72
N PRO A 230 24.47 -10.81 -8.98
CA PRO A 230 23.55 -10.19 -8.04
C PRO A 230 23.47 -10.93 -6.69
N SER A 231 23.74 -12.23 -6.63
CA SER A 231 23.73 -13.02 -5.38
C SER A 231 24.81 -12.59 -4.37
N SER A 232 25.90 -12.00 -4.86
CA SER A 232 27.00 -11.45 -4.04
C SER A 232 26.65 -10.10 -3.42
N ILE A 233 25.64 -9.43 -3.96
CA ILE A 233 25.18 -8.13 -3.48
C ILE A 233 24.08 -8.41 -2.46
N LYS A 234 24.44 -8.33 -1.17
CA LYS A 234 23.43 -8.35 -0.11
C LYS A 234 22.47 -7.21 -0.38
N VAL A 235 21.26 -7.51 -0.84
CA VAL A 235 20.15 -6.55 -0.78
C VAL A 235 19.99 -6.25 0.70
N SER A 236 20.62 -5.18 1.15
CA SER A 236 20.53 -4.75 2.53
C SER A 236 19.09 -4.28 2.68
N ARG A 237 18.23 -5.16 3.21
CA ARG A 237 16.82 -4.87 3.49
C ARG A 237 16.61 -4.65 4.99
N PRO A 238 17.32 -3.73 5.65
CA PRO A 238 17.38 -3.82 7.09
C PRO A 238 16.05 -3.38 7.72
N HIS A 239 15.19 -2.59 7.05
CA HIS A 239 13.98 -2.07 7.70
C HIS A 239 12.84 -1.77 6.72
N SER A 240 11.71 -2.47 6.85
CA SER A 240 10.48 -2.15 6.13
C SER A 240 9.97 -0.76 6.50
N ARG A 241 9.65 0.02 5.48
CA ARG A 241 9.26 1.42 5.61
C ARG A 241 7.78 1.55 5.92
N ILE A 242 7.42 2.33 6.95
CA ILE A 242 6.01 2.53 7.29
C ILE A 242 5.22 3.11 6.12
N THR A 243 5.84 4.03 5.36
CA THR A 243 5.21 4.65 4.18
C THR A 243 4.73 3.59 3.19
N PHE A 244 5.61 2.71 2.72
CA PHE A 244 5.18 1.65 1.80
C PHE A 244 4.27 0.62 2.46
N SER A 245 4.53 0.19 3.69
CA SER A 245 3.68 -0.79 4.37
C SER A 245 2.23 -0.30 4.49
N VAL A 246 2.02 0.94 4.94
CA VAL A 246 0.66 1.51 5.09
C VAL A 246 0.00 1.73 3.74
N LEU A 247 0.70 2.37 2.80
CA LEU A 247 0.13 2.70 1.49
C LEU A 247 -0.19 1.44 0.67
N TRP A 248 0.58 0.37 0.85
CA TRP A 248 0.36 -0.92 0.18
C TRP A 248 -0.81 -1.70 0.77
N SER A 249 -0.94 -1.71 2.11
CA SER A 249 -1.87 -2.59 2.82
C SER A 249 -3.34 -2.14 2.79
N TYR A 250 -3.63 -0.87 2.50
CA TYR A 250 -4.98 -0.32 2.55
C TYR A 250 -5.36 0.41 1.28
N ASN A 251 -6.65 0.40 0.93
CA ASN A 251 -7.17 1.26 -0.13
C ASN A 251 -7.08 2.74 0.30
N ASN A 252 -6.34 3.54 -0.47
CA ASN A 252 -6.10 4.96 -0.25
C ASN A 252 -5.67 5.64 -1.57
N PRO A 253 -5.70 6.98 -1.67
CA PRO A 253 -5.43 7.69 -2.93
C PRO A 253 -4.05 7.43 -3.55
N CYS A 254 -3.05 7.07 -2.74
CA CYS A 254 -1.69 6.83 -3.20
C CYS A 254 -1.42 5.37 -3.62
N GLN A 255 -2.28 4.42 -3.25
CA GLN A 255 -2.02 2.98 -3.45
C GLN A 255 -1.88 2.64 -4.93
N GLN A 256 -2.77 3.17 -5.79
CA GLN A 256 -2.76 2.86 -7.21
C GLN A 256 -1.47 3.36 -7.88
N HIS A 257 -1.01 4.57 -7.53
CA HIS A 257 0.25 5.12 -8.04
C HIS A 257 1.45 4.25 -7.61
N LEU A 258 1.46 3.77 -6.37
CA LEU A 258 2.51 2.88 -5.88
C LEU A 258 2.52 1.55 -6.63
N LEU A 259 1.36 0.92 -6.80
CA LEU A 259 1.21 -0.32 -7.57
C LEU A 259 1.71 -0.17 -9.01
N GLN A 260 1.33 0.93 -9.66
CA GLN A 260 1.73 1.21 -11.03
C GLN A 260 3.26 1.36 -11.14
N ILE A 261 3.88 2.14 -10.26
CA ILE A 261 5.33 2.36 -10.31
C ILE A 261 6.12 1.08 -10.08
N PHE A 262 5.66 0.19 -9.20
CA PHE A 262 6.27 -1.14 -9.05
C PHE A 262 6.14 -1.99 -10.33
N ASN A 263 5.00 -1.95 -11.00
CA ASN A 263 4.76 -2.72 -12.23
C ASN A 263 5.53 -2.17 -13.43
N ASP A 264 5.73 -0.86 -13.49
CA ASP A 264 6.45 -0.19 -14.58
C ASP A 264 7.97 -0.25 -14.42
N LEU A 265 8.48 -0.60 -13.23
CA LEU A 265 9.92 -0.59 -12.92
C LEU A 265 10.76 -1.48 -13.85
N PRO A 266 10.40 -2.73 -14.19
CA PRO A 266 11.18 -3.55 -15.11
C PRO A 266 11.34 -2.91 -16.50
N LEU A 267 10.25 -2.36 -17.05
CA LEU A 267 10.28 -1.64 -18.32
C LEU A 267 11.13 -0.37 -18.22
N HIS A 268 11.00 0.36 -17.11
CA HIS A 268 11.84 1.51 -16.84
C HIS A 268 13.33 1.14 -16.79
N MET A 269 13.69 0.03 -16.13
CA MET A 269 15.08 -0.44 -16.06
C MET A 269 15.61 -0.83 -17.45
N ARG A 270 14.80 -1.52 -18.26
CA ARG A 270 15.14 -1.80 -19.67
C ARG A 270 15.44 -0.53 -20.45
N ASN A 271 14.58 0.49 -20.32
CA ASN A 271 14.76 1.77 -21.01
C ASN A 271 16.01 2.51 -20.52
N SER A 272 16.30 2.44 -19.22
CA SER A 272 17.52 3.00 -18.63
C SER A 272 18.79 2.36 -19.20
N ILE A 273 18.80 1.02 -19.30
CA ILE A 273 19.91 0.28 -19.90
C ILE A 273 20.13 0.72 -21.36
N LYS A 274 19.06 0.78 -22.16
CA LYS A 274 19.13 1.22 -23.56
C LYS A 274 19.69 2.64 -23.69
N LEU A 275 19.20 3.57 -22.87
CA LEU A 275 19.69 4.94 -22.84
C LEU A 275 21.18 5.03 -22.48
N ASN A 276 21.63 4.24 -21.50
CA ASN A 276 23.03 4.19 -21.10
C ASN A 276 23.92 3.56 -22.18
N MET A 277 23.43 2.56 -22.90
CA MET A 277 24.10 1.96 -24.07
C MET A 277 24.28 2.99 -25.20
N GLU A 278 23.25 3.78 -25.51
CA GLU A 278 23.31 4.82 -26.54
C GLU A 278 24.38 5.88 -26.21
N LYS A 279 24.44 6.31 -24.94
CA LYS A 279 25.41 7.32 -24.48
C LYS A 279 26.81 6.77 -24.20
N SER A 280 26.96 5.45 -24.13
CA SER A 280 28.19 4.81 -23.65
C SER A 280 29.43 5.16 -24.47
N ALA A 281 29.31 5.21 -25.81
CA ALA A 281 30.43 5.50 -26.69
C ALA A 281 30.97 6.93 -26.49
N GLU A 282 30.08 7.91 -26.41
CA GLU A 282 30.42 9.31 -26.12
C GLU A 282 31.10 9.43 -24.75
N LYS A 283 30.53 8.82 -23.70
CA LYS A 283 31.07 8.90 -22.34
C LYS A 283 32.42 8.22 -22.18
N VAL A 284 32.66 7.10 -22.87
CA VAL A 284 33.97 6.46 -22.91
C VAL A 284 34.98 7.34 -23.65
N ALA A 285 34.61 7.92 -24.79
CA ALA A 285 35.47 8.81 -25.56
C ALA A 285 35.82 10.12 -24.81
N GLU A 286 34.85 10.73 -24.12
CA GLU A 286 35.07 11.88 -23.23
C GLU A 286 36.16 11.55 -22.18
N PHE A 287 36.03 10.40 -21.51
CA PHE A 287 36.99 9.99 -20.50
C PHE A 287 38.37 9.68 -21.09
N ASP A 288 38.42 8.93 -22.20
CA ASP A 288 39.66 8.59 -22.88
C ASP A 288 40.39 9.86 -23.39
N SER A 289 39.66 10.89 -23.82
CA SER A 289 40.22 12.20 -24.20
C SER A 289 40.75 13.00 -23.02
N TRP A 290 40.21 12.78 -21.82
CA TRP A 290 40.63 13.44 -20.59
C TRP A 290 41.87 12.80 -19.97
N LEU A 291 42.05 11.49 -20.12
CA LEU A 291 43.19 10.74 -19.54
C LEU A 291 44.57 11.33 -19.83
N PRO A 292 44.91 11.77 -21.07
CA PRO A 292 46.21 12.38 -21.37
C PRO A 292 46.52 13.61 -20.52
N ASN A 293 45.51 14.36 -20.05
CA ASN A 293 45.70 15.57 -19.25
C ASN A 293 46.25 15.28 -17.84
N ILE A 294 46.23 14.01 -17.41
CA ILE A 294 46.74 13.55 -16.13
C ILE A 294 48.24 13.20 -16.22
N ILE A 295 48.79 13.11 -17.44
CA ILE A 295 50.23 12.90 -17.62
C ILE A 295 50.99 14.10 -17.01
N GLY A 296 52.01 13.80 -16.22
CA GLY A 296 52.77 14.77 -15.43
C GLY A 296 52.20 15.05 -14.04
N TRP A 297 51.03 14.53 -13.69
CA TRP A 297 50.49 14.67 -12.33
C TRP A 297 51.19 13.71 -11.36
N GLU A 298 51.28 14.13 -10.10
CA GLU A 298 51.80 13.33 -8.99
C GLU A 298 50.69 12.57 -8.28
N LEU A 299 50.88 11.25 -8.17
CA LEU A 299 50.09 10.37 -7.32
C LEU A 299 50.82 10.21 -5.99
N ASN A 300 50.19 10.71 -4.93
CA ASN A 300 50.65 10.66 -3.55
C ASN A 300 49.81 9.65 -2.79
N ILE A 301 50.46 8.63 -2.22
CA ILE A 301 49.83 7.62 -1.37
C ILE A 301 50.55 7.65 -0.03
N SER A 302 49.81 7.95 1.04
CA SER A 302 50.37 8.03 2.41
C SER A 302 51.15 6.75 2.75
N GLY A 303 52.39 6.91 3.24
CA GLY A 303 53.30 5.81 3.53
C GLY A 303 54.10 5.25 2.34
N PHE A 304 53.86 5.76 1.13
CA PHE A 304 54.61 5.38 -0.08
C PHE A 304 55.30 6.61 -0.72
N LYS A 305 56.28 6.34 -1.59
CA LYS A 305 56.93 7.41 -2.37
C LYS A 305 55.97 8.00 -3.40
N ASN A 306 55.94 9.33 -3.49
CA ASN A 306 55.24 10.06 -4.54
C ASN A 306 55.67 9.55 -5.91
N ARG A 307 54.71 9.45 -6.83
CA ARG A 307 54.95 8.94 -8.18
C ARG A 307 54.32 9.86 -9.22
N VAL A 308 55.16 10.47 -10.05
CA VAL A 308 54.71 11.19 -11.25
C VAL A 308 54.25 10.19 -12.30
N ILE A 309 53.09 10.43 -12.92
CA ILE A 309 52.59 9.66 -14.05
C ILE A 309 53.30 10.15 -15.31
N LYS A 310 54.24 9.37 -15.84
CA LYS A 310 55.17 9.84 -16.89
C LYS A 310 54.59 9.78 -18.29
N ASP A 311 53.76 8.79 -18.56
CA ASP A 311 53.23 8.52 -19.88
C ASP A 311 51.88 7.77 -19.82
N GLU A 312 51.26 7.65 -20.98
CA GLU A 312 49.98 6.96 -21.15
C GLU A 312 50.06 5.46 -20.79
N LYS A 313 51.22 4.82 -20.99
CA LYS A 313 51.44 3.40 -20.68
C LYS A 313 51.41 3.17 -19.17
N GLU A 314 52.02 4.06 -18.41
CA GLU A 314 51.99 4.06 -16.94
C GLU A 314 50.57 4.32 -16.42
N LEU A 315 49.87 5.32 -16.97
CA LEU A 315 48.47 5.60 -16.62
C LEU A 315 47.56 4.40 -16.87
N LYS A 316 47.65 3.78 -18.06
CA LYS A 316 46.90 2.56 -18.40
C LYS A 316 47.24 1.39 -17.47
N ARG A 317 48.50 1.28 -17.03
CA ARG A 317 48.92 0.27 -16.04
C ARG A 317 48.29 0.54 -14.67
N LEU A 318 48.25 1.78 -14.20
CA LEU A 318 47.62 2.16 -12.93
C LEU A 318 46.12 1.86 -12.94
N ILE A 319 45.42 2.21 -14.03
CA ILE A 319 44.01 1.87 -14.23
C ILE A 319 43.80 0.35 -14.18
N LYS A 320 44.65 -0.44 -14.86
CA LYS A 320 44.60 -1.91 -14.80
C LYS A 320 44.85 -2.47 -13.40
N ILE A 321 45.74 -1.85 -12.63
CA ILE A 321 46.00 -2.24 -11.24
C ILE A 321 44.77 -1.96 -10.37
N TYR A 322 44.16 -0.79 -10.52
CA TYR A 322 42.93 -0.43 -9.81
C TYR A 322 41.80 -1.43 -10.08
N ILE A 323 41.62 -1.87 -11.33
CA ILE A 323 40.61 -2.91 -11.66
C ILE A 323 40.82 -4.20 -10.87
N LYS A 324 42.08 -4.62 -10.69
CA LYS A 324 42.42 -5.85 -9.97
C LYS A 324 42.38 -5.66 -8.46
N HIS A 325 42.73 -4.48 -7.98
CA HIS A 325 42.92 -4.14 -6.58
C HIS A 325 42.31 -2.75 -6.32
N PRO A 326 40.97 -2.63 -6.30
CA PRO A 326 40.32 -1.38 -5.98
C PRO A 326 40.68 -1.00 -4.53
N PHE A 327 41.03 0.27 -4.32
CA PHE A 327 41.22 0.80 -2.97
C PHE A 327 39.87 1.20 -2.38
N ASN A 328 39.79 1.26 -1.04
CA ASN A 328 38.58 1.70 -0.35
C ASN A 328 38.60 3.23 -0.24
N SER A 329 37.55 3.93 -0.67
CA SER A 329 37.37 5.40 -0.54
C SER A 329 37.66 5.95 0.85
N ARG A 330 37.44 5.14 1.90
CA ARG A 330 37.75 5.50 3.29
C ARG A 330 39.25 5.55 3.60
N GLN A 331 40.12 5.15 2.65
CA GLN A 331 41.56 5.30 2.77
C GLN A 331 41.93 6.78 2.61
N THR A 332 42.02 7.47 3.74
CA THR A 332 42.60 8.80 3.82
C THR A 332 44.09 8.71 3.47
N GLY A 333 44.49 9.28 2.33
CA GLY A 333 45.91 9.32 1.96
C GLY A 333 46.23 9.15 0.48
N ILE A 334 45.24 8.95 -0.41
CA ILE A 334 45.45 8.96 -1.86
C ILE A 334 45.07 10.34 -2.42
N LEU A 335 46.02 11.00 -3.08
CA LEU A 335 45.87 12.30 -3.72
C LEU A 335 46.53 12.27 -5.10
N LEU A 336 45.83 12.77 -6.11
CA LEU A 336 46.35 13.02 -7.44
C LEU A 336 46.38 14.53 -7.68
N THR A 337 47.56 15.11 -7.94
CA THR A 337 47.74 16.57 -8.03
C THR A 337 48.69 16.99 -9.14
N ASN A 338 48.46 18.16 -9.72
CA ASN A 338 49.41 18.86 -10.58
C ASN A 338 49.98 20.13 -9.92
N GLY A 339 49.83 20.28 -8.60
CA GLY A 339 50.24 21.46 -7.84
C GLY A 339 49.20 22.61 -7.82
N VAL A 340 48.21 22.59 -8.72
CA VAL A 340 47.12 23.59 -8.78
C VAL A 340 45.76 22.95 -8.47
N THR A 341 45.51 21.78 -9.04
CA THR A 341 44.28 21.01 -8.87
C THR A 341 44.57 19.75 -8.08
N ASN A 342 43.70 19.44 -7.12
CA ASN A 342 43.78 18.26 -6.28
C ASN A 342 42.56 17.36 -6.53
N ARG A 343 42.79 16.06 -6.70
CA ARG A 343 41.74 15.03 -6.73
C ARG A 343 42.00 13.99 -5.65
N PHE A 344 41.02 13.79 -4.79
CA PHE A 344 41.15 12.86 -3.67
C PHE A 344 40.70 11.45 -4.07
N ALA A 345 40.97 10.47 -3.20
CA ALA A 345 40.60 9.07 -3.39
C ALA A 345 39.15 8.89 -3.88
N GLU A 346 38.19 9.55 -3.23
CA GLU A 346 36.77 9.47 -3.55
C GLU A 346 36.45 9.97 -4.97
N ASP A 347 37.06 11.07 -5.40
CA ASP A 347 36.88 11.60 -6.77
C ASP A 347 37.47 10.66 -7.81
N ILE A 348 38.63 10.08 -7.52
CA ILE A 348 39.32 9.15 -8.42
C ILE A 348 38.48 7.87 -8.57
N GLU A 349 38.03 7.29 -7.47
CA GLU A 349 37.15 6.11 -7.42
C GLU A 349 35.85 6.37 -8.18
N SER A 350 35.13 7.46 -7.88
CA SER A 350 33.87 7.79 -8.53
C SER A 350 34.00 7.96 -10.06
N ASN A 351 35.08 8.61 -10.52
CA ASN A 351 35.34 8.80 -11.94
C ASN A 351 35.71 7.48 -12.64
N LEU A 352 36.56 6.68 -12.03
CA LEU A 352 36.95 5.37 -12.58
C LEU A 352 35.75 4.41 -12.62
N ASP A 353 34.94 4.37 -11.57
CA ASP A 353 33.74 3.54 -11.52
C ASP A 353 32.74 3.92 -12.62
N LYS A 354 32.50 5.22 -12.83
CA LYS A 354 31.68 5.70 -13.96
C LYS A 354 32.26 5.27 -15.30
N TYR A 355 33.56 5.44 -15.50
CA TYR A 355 34.23 5.00 -16.73
C TYR A 355 34.05 3.51 -16.99
N PHE A 356 34.26 2.66 -15.97
CA PHE A 356 34.09 1.22 -16.11
C PHE A 356 32.65 0.81 -16.35
N LEU A 357 31.67 1.52 -15.76
CA LEU A 357 30.27 1.30 -16.03
C LEU A 357 29.93 1.60 -17.49
N TYR A 358 30.29 2.77 -17.99
CA TYR A 358 30.02 3.12 -19.39
C TYR A 358 30.77 2.21 -20.36
N LYS A 359 31.97 1.74 -20.01
CA LYS A 359 32.67 0.71 -20.79
C LYS A 359 31.92 -0.62 -20.81
N ALA A 360 31.31 -1.02 -19.69
CA ALA A 360 30.47 -2.22 -19.65
C ALA A 360 29.22 -2.05 -20.53
N TYR A 361 28.55 -0.90 -20.47
CA TYR A 361 27.43 -0.57 -21.37
C TYR A 361 27.85 -0.55 -22.84
N LEU A 362 29.03 -0.02 -23.16
CA LEU A 362 29.57 -0.02 -24.52
C LEU A 362 29.80 -1.45 -25.02
N ASN A 363 30.42 -2.29 -24.20
CA ASN A 363 30.63 -3.70 -24.51
C ASN A 363 29.30 -4.42 -24.74
N LEU A 364 28.30 -4.19 -23.88
CA LEU A 364 26.95 -4.73 -24.02
C LEU A 364 26.31 -4.27 -25.34
N ASN A 365 26.45 -3.00 -25.72
CA ASN A 365 25.89 -2.48 -26.97
C ASN A 365 26.46 -3.15 -28.23
N THR A 366 27.74 -3.53 -28.19
CA THR A 366 28.42 -4.26 -29.27
C THR A 366 28.23 -5.77 -29.22
N ASN A 367 27.58 -6.32 -28.19
CA ASN A 367 27.41 -7.76 -28.02
C ASN A 367 26.29 -8.30 -28.93
N PRO A 368 26.52 -9.37 -29.72
CA PRO A 368 25.48 -10.01 -30.53
C PRO A 368 24.28 -10.53 -29.72
N LEU A 369 24.48 -10.92 -28.45
CA LEU A 369 23.46 -11.44 -27.55
C LEU A 369 22.86 -10.37 -26.61
N LYS A 370 23.00 -9.09 -26.95
CA LYS A 370 22.61 -8.00 -26.05
C LYS A 370 21.15 -8.04 -25.59
N GLU A 371 20.21 -8.38 -26.47
CA GLU A 371 18.80 -8.43 -26.09
C GLU A 371 18.54 -9.55 -25.08
N GLU A 372 19.14 -10.74 -25.27
CA GLU A 372 19.05 -11.86 -24.31
C GLU A 372 19.67 -11.48 -22.95
N LEU A 373 20.81 -10.79 -22.95
CA LEU A 373 21.45 -10.31 -21.72
C LEU A 373 20.58 -9.26 -20.99
N ILE A 374 19.97 -8.33 -21.74
CA ILE A 374 19.05 -7.34 -21.17
C ILE A 374 17.80 -8.04 -20.62
N ASP A 375 17.23 -9.00 -21.33
CA ASP A 375 16.08 -9.78 -20.88
C ASP A 375 16.40 -10.56 -19.59
N GLY A 376 17.60 -11.13 -19.48
CA GLY A 376 18.08 -11.77 -18.26
C GLY A 376 18.17 -10.80 -17.08
N ILE A 377 18.71 -9.60 -17.30
CA ILE A 377 18.78 -8.54 -16.27
C ILE A 377 17.38 -8.09 -15.86
N VAL A 378 16.48 -7.88 -16.82
CA VAL A 378 15.09 -7.43 -16.54
C VAL A 378 14.32 -8.50 -15.77
N THR A 379 14.48 -9.79 -16.11
CA THR A 379 13.92 -10.90 -15.33
C THR A 379 14.39 -10.85 -13.87
N LYS A 380 15.67 -10.50 -13.62
CA LYS A 380 16.16 -10.31 -12.24
C LYS A 380 15.56 -9.10 -11.54
N VAL A 381 15.28 -8.01 -12.26
CA VAL A 381 14.54 -6.88 -11.70
C VAL A 381 13.12 -7.29 -11.31
N GLU A 382 12.43 -8.09 -12.14
CA GLU A 382 11.10 -8.63 -11.82
C GLU A 382 11.14 -9.49 -10.56
N GLU A 383 12.12 -10.39 -10.43
CA GLU A 383 12.34 -11.18 -9.21
C GLU A 383 12.54 -10.27 -7.97
N MET A 384 13.36 -9.22 -8.09
CA MET A 384 13.59 -8.27 -6.98
C MET A 384 12.32 -7.53 -6.57
N VAL A 385 11.51 -7.12 -7.55
CA VAL A 385 10.20 -6.47 -7.33
C VAL A 385 9.25 -7.43 -6.63
N ASP A 386 9.13 -8.67 -7.11
CA ASP A 386 8.21 -9.65 -6.55
C ASP A 386 8.57 -10.04 -5.11
N ILE A 387 9.87 -10.14 -4.82
CA ILE A 387 10.31 -10.38 -3.44
C ILE A 387 9.92 -9.18 -2.56
N TYR A 388 10.11 -7.94 -3.02
CA TYR A 388 9.73 -6.77 -2.22
C TYR A 388 8.22 -6.65 -2.03
N LYS A 389 7.43 -6.92 -3.07
CA LYS A 389 5.96 -7.01 -2.98
C LYS A 389 5.54 -8.08 -1.97
N SER A 390 6.23 -9.22 -1.95
CA SER A 390 5.97 -10.29 -0.97
C SER A 390 6.27 -9.86 0.47
N GLU A 391 7.32 -9.06 0.69
CA GLU A 391 7.60 -8.46 1.99
C GLU A 391 6.52 -7.45 2.41
N LEU A 392 6.02 -6.63 1.47
CA LEU A 392 4.91 -5.73 1.75
C LEU A 392 3.61 -6.49 2.05
N ASN A 393 3.36 -7.59 1.33
CA ASN A 393 2.22 -8.48 1.57
C ASN A 393 2.30 -9.16 2.95
N ALA A 394 3.49 -9.36 3.51
CA ALA A 394 3.63 -9.92 4.86
C ALA A 394 3.03 -9.03 5.96
N PHE A 395 2.87 -7.72 5.71
CA PHE A 395 2.14 -6.81 6.62
C PHE A 395 0.61 -6.92 6.52
N SER A 396 0.11 -7.68 5.56
CA SER A 396 -1.31 -8.01 5.45
C SER A 396 -1.63 -9.34 6.13
N PHE A 397 -2.93 -9.56 6.40
CA PHE A 397 -3.46 -10.86 6.84
C PHE A 397 -4.12 -11.65 5.68
N LYS A 398 -3.74 -11.34 4.43
CA LYS A 398 -4.30 -11.95 3.21
C LYS A 398 -3.74 -13.34 2.96
#